data_AF-A0A815XA00-F1
#
_entry.id   AF-A0A815XA00-F1
#
_cell.length_a   1.000
_cell.length_b   1.000
_cell.length_c   1.000
_cell.angle_alpha   90.00
_cell.angle_beta   90.00
_cell.angle_gamma   90.00
#
_symmetry.space_group_name_H-M   'P 1'
#
loop_
_entity.id
_entity.type
_entity.pdbx_description
1 polymer ?
#
loop_
_entity_poly.entity_id
_entity_poly.type
_entity_poly.pdbx_seq_one_letter_code
_entity_poly.pdbx_strand_id
1 'polypeptide(L)'
;GKDIDIRVRLGGDLMNAVYVFGLAGFSSNYACIFCTQHKDDLHVTEDTAYDKNITEVKGINKKTVTVRVGPTSYHDPAKRARSLAEQFSCLAIKPNDLGYKCEPLFGDLFNYQDYCVDTLHLKLRVFDVILKDILSYASRTGKYGGEHLAIIENKIKILNQHCERTVGKRFFFQVDSDDKNKTIASHGKLSGHLQDLFFV
;
A
#
# COMPACT_ATOMS: atom_id res chain seq x y z
N GLY A 1 27.06 -25.48 27.11
CA GLY A 1 27.01 -24.01 26.90
C GLY A 1 25.60 -23.54 27.21
N LYS A 2 25.39 -22.25 27.47
CA LYS A 2 24.03 -21.68 27.45
C LYS A 2 23.70 -21.37 26.00
N ASP A 3 22.59 -21.92 25.52
CA ASP A 3 22.07 -21.57 24.20
C ASP A 3 21.63 -20.10 24.21
N ILE A 4 21.92 -19.40 23.12
CA ILE A 4 21.55 -18.00 22.89
C ILE A 4 20.53 -18.00 21.76
N ASP A 5 19.36 -17.42 22.02
CA ASP A 5 18.32 -17.26 21.01
C ASP A 5 18.67 -16.08 20.08
N ILE A 6 18.77 -16.34 18.77
CA ILE A 6 19.09 -15.34 17.76
C ILE A 6 17.83 -15.11 16.91
N ARG A 7 17.36 -13.86 16.90
CA ARG A 7 16.21 -13.45 16.09
C ARG A 7 16.66 -12.60 14.91
N VAL A 8 16.34 -13.05 13.70
CA VAL A 8 16.59 -12.31 12.46
C VAL A 8 15.32 -11.54 12.06
N ARG A 9 15.49 -10.28 11.65
CA ARG A 9 14.40 -9.47 11.09
C ARG A 9 14.75 -9.06 9.67
N LEU A 10 13.78 -9.13 8.77
CA LEU A 10 13.98 -8.79 7.36
C LEU A 10 13.30 -7.47 7.04
N GLY A 11 14.02 -6.57 6.38
CA GLY A 11 13.49 -5.30 5.90
C GLY A 11 13.46 -5.27 4.37
N GLY A 12 12.43 -4.68 3.79
CA GLY A 12 12.38 -4.49 2.34
C GLY A 12 11.16 -3.75 1.85
N ASP A 13 11.17 -3.44 0.55
CA ASP A 13 10.03 -2.86 -0.12
C ASP A 13 8.86 -3.86 -0.27
N LEU A 14 7.77 -3.41 -0.88
CA LEU A 14 6.58 -4.23 -1.09
C LEU A 14 6.86 -5.46 -1.97
N MET A 15 7.71 -5.33 -2.99
CA MET A 15 7.95 -6.43 -3.93
C MET A 15 8.79 -7.52 -3.28
N ASN A 16 9.78 -7.14 -2.48
CA ASN A 16 10.53 -8.07 -1.65
C ASN A 16 9.58 -8.80 -0.68
N ALA A 17 8.69 -8.08 0.01
CA ALA A 17 7.73 -8.69 0.92
C ALA A 17 6.82 -9.71 0.22
N VAL A 18 6.32 -9.34 -0.96
CA VAL A 18 5.47 -10.21 -1.79
C VAL A 18 6.22 -11.49 -2.18
N TYR A 19 7.48 -11.37 -2.58
CA TYR A 19 8.30 -12.51 -2.97
C TYR A 19 8.62 -13.42 -1.78
N VAL A 20 9.09 -12.83 -0.68
CA VAL A 20 9.44 -13.54 0.56
C VAL A 20 8.26 -14.31 1.10
N PHE A 21 7.08 -13.69 1.16
CA PHE A 21 5.88 -14.33 1.70
C PHE A 21 5.06 -15.09 0.65
N GLY A 22 5.53 -15.24 -0.58
CA GLY A 22 4.81 -15.98 -1.62
C GLY A 22 3.41 -15.44 -1.92
N LEU A 23 3.23 -14.11 -1.87
CA LEU A 23 1.95 -13.44 -2.09
C LEU A 23 1.68 -13.21 -3.59
N ALA A 24 0.42 -13.06 -3.96
CA ALA A 24 0.01 -12.77 -5.34
C ALA A 24 0.34 -11.33 -5.80
N GLY A 25 0.75 -10.44 -4.90
CA GLY A 25 1.18 -9.08 -5.23
C GLY A 25 0.04 -8.25 -5.84
N PHE A 26 0.32 -7.55 -6.94
CA PHE A 26 -0.62 -6.60 -7.57
C PHE A 26 -1.96 -7.23 -7.99
N SER A 27 -1.96 -8.49 -8.43
CA SER A 27 -3.16 -9.20 -8.84
C SER A 27 -4.03 -9.68 -7.67
N SER A 28 -3.57 -9.54 -6.43
CA SER A 28 -4.32 -9.90 -5.23
C SER A 28 -5.45 -8.89 -4.96
N ASN A 29 -6.60 -9.38 -4.48
CA ASN A 29 -7.63 -8.52 -3.89
C ASN A 29 -7.32 -8.14 -2.43
N TYR A 30 -6.22 -8.64 -1.88
CA TYR A 30 -5.79 -8.38 -0.51
C TYR A 30 -4.49 -7.58 -0.55
N ALA A 31 -4.62 -6.26 -0.36
CA ALA A 31 -3.54 -5.31 -0.60
C ALA A 31 -2.47 -5.27 0.51
N CYS A 32 -2.80 -5.77 1.70
CA CYS A 32 -1.91 -5.72 2.85
C CYS A 32 -1.08 -7.00 2.97
N ILE A 33 0.22 -6.82 3.24
CA ILE A 33 1.14 -7.93 3.51
C ILE A 33 0.96 -8.52 4.91
N PHE A 34 0.28 -7.83 5.82
CA PHE A 34 0.13 -8.26 7.21
C PHE A 34 -1.28 -8.67 7.59
N CYS A 35 -2.28 -8.34 6.78
CA CYS A 35 -3.67 -8.71 7.04
C CYS A 35 -4.39 -9.15 5.76
N THR A 36 -5.53 -9.80 5.93
CA THR A 36 -6.39 -10.29 4.83
C THR A 36 -7.59 -9.37 4.58
N GLN A 37 -7.39 -8.05 4.64
CA GLN A 37 -8.42 -7.09 4.24
C GLN A 37 -8.58 -7.05 2.72
N HIS A 38 -9.83 -7.21 2.27
CA HIS A 38 -10.17 -7.11 0.85
C HIS A 38 -10.13 -5.64 0.40
N LYS A 39 -9.73 -5.38 -0.85
CA LYS A 39 -9.61 -4.03 -1.44
C LYS A 39 -10.91 -3.22 -1.33
N ASP A 40 -12.05 -3.89 -1.48
CA ASP A 40 -13.38 -3.25 -1.38
C ASP A 40 -13.68 -2.75 0.04
N ASP A 41 -13.07 -3.34 1.06
CA ASP A 41 -13.33 -3.05 2.48
C ASP A 41 -12.26 -2.13 3.10
N LEU A 42 -11.33 -1.56 2.32
CA LEU A 42 -10.23 -0.72 2.85
C LEU A 42 -10.72 0.55 3.56
N HIS A 43 -11.95 0.97 3.31
CA HIS A 43 -12.57 2.15 3.93
C HIS A 43 -13.24 1.83 5.28
N VAL A 44 -13.36 0.56 5.65
CA VAL A 44 -14.07 0.12 6.86
C VAL A 44 -13.21 0.39 8.10
N THR A 45 -13.80 1.07 9.07
CA THR A 45 -13.24 1.41 10.39
C THR A 45 -14.06 0.72 11.48
N GLU A 46 -13.66 0.85 12.75
CA GLU A 46 -14.46 0.33 13.87
C GLU A 46 -15.89 0.92 13.84
N ASP A 47 -16.03 2.20 13.51
CA ASP A 47 -17.31 2.91 13.49
C ASP A 47 -18.20 2.54 12.29
N THR A 48 -17.60 2.06 11.19
CA THR A 48 -18.32 1.71 9.95
C THR A 48 -18.43 0.20 9.73
N ALA A 49 -18.07 -0.61 10.73
CA ALA A 49 -18.17 -2.05 10.68
C ALA A 49 -19.64 -2.52 10.52
N TYR A 50 -19.85 -3.55 9.70
CA TYR A 50 -21.18 -4.00 9.30
C TYR A 50 -21.25 -5.53 9.17
N ASP A 51 -22.46 -6.08 9.25
CA ASP A 51 -22.68 -7.52 9.07
C ASP A 51 -23.08 -7.82 7.62
N LYS A 52 -22.43 -8.81 7.01
CA LYS A 52 -22.70 -9.25 5.65
C LYS A 52 -23.08 -10.73 5.64
N ASN A 53 -24.18 -11.05 4.97
CA ASN A 53 -24.59 -12.43 4.75
C ASN A 53 -23.85 -12.99 3.54
N ILE A 54 -23.07 -14.04 3.76
CA ILE A 54 -22.36 -14.78 2.71
C ILE A 54 -23.02 -16.14 2.57
N THR A 55 -23.48 -16.45 1.37
CA THR A 55 -24.03 -17.77 1.05
C THR A 55 -22.90 -18.64 0.51
N GLU A 56 -22.41 -19.57 1.32
CA GLU A 56 -21.49 -20.59 0.83
C GLU A 56 -22.29 -21.67 0.09
N VAL A 57 -21.90 -21.91 -1.16
CA VAL A 57 -22.46 -23.02 -1.95
C VAL A 57 -21.51 -24.22 -1.80
N LYS A 58 -21.88 -25.17 -0.95
CA LYS A 58 -21.28 -26.51 -0.91
C LYS A 58 -22.34 -27.54 -1.34
N GLY A 59 -22.42 -27.79 -2.65
CA GLY A 59 -23.38 -28.75 -3.22
C GLY A 59 -24.84 -28.26 -3.15
N ILE A 60 -25.77 -29.17 -2.86
CA ILE A 60 -27.24 -28.92 -2.87
C ILE A 60 -27.68 -28.07 -1.66
N ASN A 61 -26.89 -28.03 -0.59
CA ASN A 61 -27.21 -27.27 0.62
C ASN A 61 -26.60 -25.87 0.56
N LYS A 62 -27.45 -24.85 0.51
CA LYS A 62 -27.05 -23.45 0.68
C LYS A 62 -27.01 -23.12 2.17
N LYS A 63 -25.85 -22.77 2.70
CA LYS A 63 -25.71 -22.27 4.07
C LYS A 63 -25.40 -20.78 4.01
N THR A 64 -26.29 -19.97 4.57
CA THR A 64 -26.05 -18.53 4.76
C THR A 64 -25.35 -18.35 6.10
N VAL A 65 -24.18 -17.72 6.09
CA VAL A 65 -23.43 -17.36 7.29
C VAL A 65 -23.35 -15.84 7.35
N THR A 66 -23.69 -15.28 8.51
CA THR A 66 -23.47 -13.86 8.78
C THR A 66 -22.03 -13.66 9.22
N VAL A 67 -21.30 -12.84 8.47
CA VAL A 67 -19.90 -12.49 8.73
C VAL A 67 -19.84 -11.02 9.06
N ARG A 68 -19.25 -10.68 10.21
CA ARG A 68 -18.96 -9.29 10.55
C ARG A 68 -17.74 -8.81 9.75
N VAL A 69 -17.93 -7.74 8.98
CA VAL A 69 -16.87 -7.01 8.28
C VAL A 69 -16.48 -5.84 9.17
N GLY A 70 -15.23 -5.84 9.63
CA GLY A 70 -14.68 -4.82 10.50
C GLY A 70 -13.22 -4.52 10.13
N PRO A 71 -12.59 -3.57 10.83
CA PRO A 71 -11.20 -3.23 10.58
C PRO A 71 -10.31 -4.43 10.87
N THR A 72 -9.27 -4.59 10.06
CA THR A 72 -8.32 -5.67 10.22
C THR A 72 -7.13 -5.23 11.07
N SER A 73 -6.46 -6.21 11.67
CA SER A 73 -5.23 -6.01 12.45
C SER A 73 -4.06 -6.69 11.78
N TYR A 74 -2.87 -6.12 11.93
CA TYR A 74 -1.62 -6.75 11.53
C TYR A 74 -1.03 -7.65 12.64
N HIS A 75 -1.60 -7.59 13.86
CA HIS A 75 -1.12 -8.33 15.03
C HIS A 75 -2.08 -9.41 15.53
N ASP A 76 -3.37 -9.28 15.24
CA ASP A 76 -4.41 -10.12 15.82
C ASP A 76 -5.04 -11.03 14.75
N PRO A 77 -4.76 -12.35 14.80
CA PRO A 77 -5.34 -13.32 13.86
C PRO A 77 -6.87 -13.37 13.91
N ALA A 78 -7.49 -13.13 15.07
CA ALA A 78 -8.96 -13.06 15.17
C ALA A 78 -9.53 -11.85 14.42
N LYS A 79 -8.71 -10.80 14.25
CA LYS A 79 -8.95 -9.64 13.38
C LYS A 79 -8.21 -9.74 12.05
N ARG A 80 -8.02 -10.95 11.52
CA ARG A 80 -7.51 -11.21 10.17
C ARG A 80 -6.05 -10.80 9.92
N ALA A 81 -5.20 -10.83 10.95
CA ALA A 81 -3.77 -10.80 10.74
C ALA A 81 -3.30 -12.08 10.05
N ARG A 82 -2.37 -11.96 9.11
CA ARG A 82 -1.79 -13.11 8.39
C ARG A 82 -0.92 -13.94 9.32
N SER A 83 -0.88 -15.24 9.06
CA SER A 83 0.04 -16.17 9.71
C SER A 83 0.50 -17.23 8.71
N LEU A 84 1.70 -17.78 8.93
CA LEU A 84 2.20 -18.88 8.11
C LEU A 84 1.29 -20.11 8.17
N ALA A 85 0.70 -20.40 9.33
CA ALA A 85 -0.24 -21.50 9.51
C ALA A 85 -1.51 -21.33 8.65
N GLU A 86 -2.06 -20.12 8.58
CA GLU A 86 -3.17 -19.79 7.68
C GLU A 86 -2.75 -19.96 6.23
N GLN A 87 -1.58 -19.42 5.86
CA GLN A 87 -1.06 -19.52 4.49
C GLN A 87 -0.92 -20.97 4.02
N PHE A 88 -0.25 -21.82 4.81
CA PHE A 88 -0.08 -23.24 4.46
C PHE A 88 -1.43 -23.96 4.32
N SER A 89 -2.37 -23.68 5.22
CA SER A 89 -3.73 -24.25 5.18
C SER A 89 -4.49 -23.81 3.92
N CYS A 90 -4.40 -22.53 3.55
CA CYS A 90 -5.02 -22.00 2.34
C CYS A 90 -4.43 -22.60 1.07
N LEU A 91 -3.09 -22.65 0.97
CA LEU A 91 -2.41 -23.18 -0.21
C LEU A 91 -2.73 -24.66 -0.47
N ALA A 92 -2.92 -25.45 0.58
CA ALA A 92 -3.29 -26.87 0.47
C ALA A 92 -4.72 -27.10 -0.09
N ILE A 93 -5.62 -26.14 0.08
CA ILE A 93 -7.04 -26.27 -0.31
C ILE A 93 -7.32 -25.51 -1.61
N LYS A 94 -6.90 -24.24 -1.68
CA LYS A 94 -7.24 -23.32 -2.77
C LYS A 94 -6.13 -22.29 -2.97
N PRO A 95 -5.22 -22.54 -3.93
CA PRO A 95 -4.22 -21.56 -4.33
C PRO A 95 -4.85 -20.22 -4.73
N ASN A 96 -4.21 -19.11 -4.38
CA ASN A 96 -4.65 -17.71 -4.55
C ASN A 96 -5.78 -17.24 -3.64
N ASP A 97 -6.31 -18.09 -2.76
CA ASP A 97 -7.24 -17.62 -1.73
C ASP A 97 -6.52 -16.73 -0.72
N LEU A 98 -7.19 -15.68 -0.26
CA LEU A 98 -6.60 -14.63 0.60
C LEU A 98 -5.32 -13.96 0.04
N GLY A 99 -5.03 -14.15 -1.25
CA GLY A 99 -3.83 -13.61 -1.91
C GLY A 99 -2.55 -14.43 -1.73
N TYR A 100 -2.63 -15.66 -1.22
CA TYR A 100 -1.48 -16.57 -1.11
C TYR A 100 -1.23 -17.30 -2.43
N LYS A 101 -0.05 -17.11 -3.03
CA LYS A 101 0.29 -17.68 -4.35
C LYS A 101 1.14 -18.95 -4.25
N CYS A 102 2.12 -18.95 -3.35
CA CYS A 102 3.02 -20.07 -3.13
C CYS A 102 3.50 -20.07 -1.68
N GLU A 103 4.28 -21.10 -1.32
CA GLU A 103 4.92 -21.18 -0.03
C GLU A 103 5.92 -20.01 0.16
N PRO A 104 6.09 -19.54 1.40
CA PRO A 104 7.02 -18.47 1.73
C PRO A 104 8.47 -18.96 1.60
N LEU A 105 9.31 -18.14 0.98
CA LEU A 105 10.76 -18.33 1.01
C LEU A 105 11.18 -18.04 2.45
N PHE A 106 11.73 -19.02 3.16
CA PHE A 106 12.18 -18.90 4.57
C PHE A 106 11.07 -18.85 5.64
N GLY A 107 9.91 -19.49 5.41
CA GLY A 107 8.85 -19.61 6.42
C GLY A 107 9.24 -20.37 7.70
N ASP A 108 10.40 -21.01 7.72
CA ASP A 108 11.03 -21.63 8.88
C ASP A 108 11.88 -20.65 9.71
N LEU A 109 12.34 -19.54 9.11
CA LEU A 109 13.24 -18.57 9.73
C LEU A 109 12.54 -17.30 10.23
N PHE A 110 11.44 -16.88 9.58
CA PHE A 110 10.72 -15.67 9.97
C PHE A 110 9.23 -15.72 9.67
N ASN A 111 8.47 -15.03 10.51
CA ASN A 111 7.03 -14.85 10.36
C ASN A 111 6.71 -13.44 9.83
N TYR A 112 5.45 -13.18 9.48
CA TYR A 112 4.97 -11.86 9.07
C TYR A 112 5.35 -10.74 10.04
N GLN A 113 5.36 -11.02 11.35
CA GLN A 113 5.71 -10.05 12.39
C GLN A 113 7.21 -9.70 12.43
N ASP A 114 8.07 -10.53 11.86
CA ASP A 114 9.52 -10.30 11.81
C ASP A 114 9.94 -9.48 10.58
N TYR A 115 8.99 -9.11 9.71
CA TYR A 115 9.21 -8.29 8.53
C TYR A 115 8.92 -6.81 8.76
N CYS A 116 9.82 -5.95 8.30
CA CYS A 116 9.71 -4.50 8.37
C CYS A 116 9.56 -3.92 6.97
N VAL A 117 8.47 -3.18 6.74
CA VAL A 117 8.26 -2.47 5.47
C VAL A 117 9.21 -1.27 5.40
N ASP A 118 9.86 -1.11 4.26
CA ASP A 118 10.66 0.07 3.98
C ASP A 118 9.79 1.34 3.96
N THR A 119 9.96 2.15 4.99
CA THR A 119 9.22 3.39 5.18
C THR A 119 9.58 4.47 4.14
N LEU A 120 10.79 4.45 3.56
CA LEU A 120 11.17 5.38 2.50
C LEU A 120 10.39 5.05 1.23
N HIS A 121 10.35 3.78 0.83
CA HIS A 121 9.57 3.34 -0.33
C HIS A 121 8.07 3.62 -0.15
N LEU A 122 7.53 3.44 1.06
CA LEU A 122 6.13 3.80 1.34
C LEU A 122 5.89 5.30 1.17
N LYS A 123 6.77 6.15 1.69
CA LYS A 123 6.65 7.61 1.52
C LYS A 123 6.75 8.03 0.04
N LEU A 124 7.60 7.37 -0.76
CA LEU A 124 7.66 7.61 -2.20
C LEU A 124 6.35 7.19 -2.91
N ARG A 125 5.65 6.16 -2.43
CA ARG A 125 4.31 5.82 -2.95
C ARG A 125 3.24 6.82 -2.59
N VAL A 126 3.29 7.41 -1.39
CA VAL A 126 2.37 8.51 -1.00
C VAL A 126 2.57 9.70 -1.94
N PHE A 127 3.81 10.00 -2.31
CA PHE A 127 4.13 11.01 -3.32
C PHE A 127 3.45 10.70 -4.66
N ASP A 128 3.57 9.47 -5.19
CA ASP A 128 2.94 9.05 -6.45
C ASP A 128 1.42 9.25 -6.42
N VAL A 129 0.77 8.94 -5.30
CA VAL A 129 -0.68 9.06 -5.12
C VAL A 129 -1.12 10.52 -5.17
N ILE A 130 -0.45 11.40 -4.41
CA ILE A 130 -0.79 12.84 -4.40
C ILE A 130 -0.55 13.45 -5.78
N LEU A 131 0.54 13.09 -6.45
CA LEU A 131 0.83 13.58 -7.80
C LEU A 131 -0.24 13.12 -8.81
N LYS A 132 -0.63 11.83 -8.77
CA LYS A 132 -1.70 11.31 -9.63
C LYS A 132 -3.05 11.99 -9.38
N ASP A 133 -3.36 12.31 -8.13
CA ASP A 133 -4.58 13.05 -7.78
C ASP A 133 -4.56 14.47 -8.38
N ILE A 134 -3.42 15.18 -8.28
CA ILE A 134 -3.23 16.49 -8.93
C ILE A 134 -3.39 16.38 -10.45
N LEU A 135 -2.73 15.41 -11.09
CA LEU A 135 -2.77 15.22 -12.53
C LEU A 135 -4.18 14.81 -13.02
N SER A 136 -4.89 13.96 -12.27
CA SER A 136 -6.26 13.59 -12.57
C SER A 136 -7.22 14.77 -12.41
N TYR A 137 -6.97 15.66 -11.45
CA TYR A 137 -7.78 16.86 -11.27
C TYR A 137 -7.53 17.87 -12.40
N ALA A 138 -6.27 18.00 -12.82
CA ALA A 138 -5.89 18.78 -13.98
C ALA A 138 -6.54 18.23 -15.28
N SER A 139 -6.37 16.94 -15.57
CA SER A 139 -6.79 16.37 -16.85
C SER A 139 -8.30 16.39 -17.12
N ARG A 140 -9.15 16.59 -16.09
CA ARG A 140 -10.61 16.51 -16.20
C ARG A 140 -11.29 17.80 -16.68
N THR A 141 -10.59 18.93 -16.77
CA THR A 141 -11.23 20.22 -17.10
C THR A 141 -10.52 20.96 -18.23
N GLY A 142 -11.25 21.23 -19.32
CA GLY A 142 -10.73 21.98 -20.48
C GLY A 142 -10.57 23.49 -20.26
N LYS A 143 -11.12 24.04 -19.15
CA LYS A 143 -10.92 25.43 -18.70
C LYS A 143 -10.94 25.48 -17.18
N TYR A 144 -9.86 25.95 -16.56
CA TYR A 144 -9.77 26.09 -15.11
C TYR A 144 -10.27 27.47 -14.67
N GLY A 145 -11.31 27.50 -13.84
CA GLY A 145 -11.67 28.70 -13.09
C GLY A 145 -10.75 28.91 -11.88
N GLY A 146 -10.83 30.07 -11.23
CA GLY A 146 -10.01 30.39 -10.05
C GLY A 146 -10.17 29.40 -8.88
N GLU A 147 -11.35 28.83 -8.71
CA GLU A 147 -11.61 27.81 -7.67
C GLU A 147 -10.84 26.50 -7.92
N HIS A 148 -10.80 26.03 -9.18
CA HIS A 148 -10.06 24.82 -9.54
C HIS A 148 -8.56 25.01 -9.34
N LEU A 149 -8.05 26.19 -9.69
CA LEU A 149 -6.66 26.55 -9.47
C LEU A 149 -6.31 26.53 -7.98
N ALA A 150 -7.16 27.12 -7.13
CA ALA A 150 -6.93 27.12 -5.69
C ALA A 150 -6.85 25.70 -5.10
N ILE A 151 -7.65 24.76 -5.63
CA ILE A 151 -7.60 23.34 -5.23
C ILE A 151 -6.27 22.70 -5.65
N ILE A 152 -5.82 22.94 -6.88
CA ILE A 152 -4.53 22.43 -7.39
C ILE A 152 -3.37 22.99 -6.56
N GLU A 153 -3.36 24.30 -6.30
CA GLU A 153 -2.33 24.97 -5.49
C GLU A 153 -2.27 24.40 -4.07
N ASN A 154 -3.43 24.13 -3.45
CA ASN A 154 -3.48 23.50 -2.14
C ASN A 154 -2.92 22.07 -2.16
N LYS A 155 -3.25 21.27 -3.19
CA LYS A 155 -2.69 19.91 -3.33
C LYS A 155 -1.18 19.94 -3.58
N ILE A 156 -0.67 20.90 -4.37
CA ILE A 156 0.76 21.12 -4.57
C ILE A 156 1.46 21.49 -3.26
N LYS A 157 0.84 22.34 -2.42
CA LYS A 157 1.37 22.67 -1.09
C LYS A 157 1.52 21.42 -0.22
N ILE A 158 0.51 20.54 -0.20
CA ILE A 158 0.56 19.26 0.53
C ILE A 158 1.67 18.36 -0.03
N LEU A 159 1.79 18.26 -1.36
CA LEU A 159 2.86 17.51 -2.02
C LEU A 159 4.25 18.00 -1.60
N ASN A 160 4.46 19.31 -1.61
CA ASN A 160 5.74 19.91 -1.21
C ASN A 160 6.08 19.65 0.25
N GLN A 161 5.10 19.75 1.16
CA GLN A 161 5.29 19.41 2.57
C GLN A 161 5.68 17.93 2.75
N HIS A 162 5.08 17.03 1.98
CA HIS A 162 5.43 15.61 1.99
C HIS A 162 6.84 15.36 1.43
N CYS A 163 7.20 16.00 0.32
CA CYS A 163 8.55 15.95 -0.26
C CYS A 163 9.60 16.42 0.73
N GLU A 164 9.39 17.57 1.38
CA GLU A 164 10.35 18.12 2.35
C GLU A 164 10.60 17.17 3.53
N ARG A 165 9.56 16.51 4.03
CA ARG A 165 9.67 15.52 5.11
C ARG A 165 10.32 14.20 4.68
N THR A 166 10.26 13.86 3.39
CA THR A 166 10.71 12.56 2.88
C THR A 166 12.11 12.61 2.28
N VAL A 167 12.38 13.60 1.43
CA VAL A 167 13.62 13.75 0.67
C VAL A 167 14.28 15.13 0.86
N GLY A 168 13.76 15.96 1.78
CA GLY A 168 14.22 17.33 2.01
C GLY A 168 13.78 18.30 0.91
N LYS A 169 14.33 19.52 0.92
CA LYS A 169 14.06 20.57 -0.10
C LYS A 169 14.68 20.29 -1.48
N ARG A 170 14.99 19.03 -1.76
CA ARG A 170 15.63 18.59 -3.02
C ARG A 170 14.64 18.54 -4.17
N PHE A 171 13.34 18.48 -3.88
CA PHE A 171 12.31 18.40 -4.88
C PHE A 171 11.07 19.20 -4.44
N PHE A 172 10.58 20.08 -5.31
CA PHE A 172 9.37 20.86 -5.06
C PHE A 172 8.63 21.17 -6.37
N PHE A 173 7.36 21.52 -6.24
CA PHE A 173 6.48 21.87 -7.34
C PHE A 173 5.98 23.30 -7.15
N GLN A 174 5.78 23.98 -8.27
CA GLN A 174 5.18 25.31 -8.28
C GLN A 174 4.22 25.45 -9.46
N VAL A 175 3.27 26.37 -9.33
CA VAL A 175 2.43 26.80 -10.44
C VAL A 175 3.06 28.06 -11.02
N ASP A 176 3.73 27.90 -12.16
CA ASP A 176 4.21 29.03 -12.94
C ASP A 176 3.06 29.63 -13.73
N SER A 177 3.08 30.96 -13.88
CA SER A 177 2.09 31.69 -14.66
C SER A 177 2.81 32.49 -15.74
N ASP A 178 2.46 32.24 -16.99
CA ASP A 178 2.78 33.14 -18.11
C ASP A 178 1.53 33.97 -18.47
N ASP A 179 1.67 34.93 -19.39
CA ASP A 179 0.60 35.87 -19.76
C ASP A 179 -0.71 35.20 -20.25
N LYS A 180 -0.69 33.89 -20.57
CA LYS A 180 -1.84 33.16 -21.12
C LYS A 180 -2.10 31.80 -20.46
N ASN A 181 -1.14 31.24 -19.75
CA ASN A 181 -1.15 29.86 -19.27
C ASN A 181 -0.65 29.77 -17.82
N LYS A 182 -1.14 28.72 -17.14
CA LYS A 182 -0.59 28.27 -15.88
C LYS A 182 0.01 26.88 -16.08
N THR A 183 1.24 26.69 -15.63
CA THR A 183 2.00 25.46 -15.80
C THR A 183 2.40 24.93 -14.43
N ILE A 184 2.18 23.65 -14.18
CA ILE A 184 2.70 23.00 -12.98
C ILE A 184 4.13 22.54 -13.32
N ALA A 185 5.12 23.18 -12.72
CA ALA A 185 6.53 22.86 -12.90
C ALA A 185 7.05 22.06 -11.71
N SER A 186 7.91 21.08 -12.00
CA SER A 186 8.68 20.34 -11.00
C SER A 186 10.13 20.83 -11.01
N HIS A 187 10.68 21.06 -9.82
CA HIS A 187 12.04 21.55 -9.64
C HIS A 187 12.81 20.57 -8.76
N GLY A 188 13.88 20.02 -9.31
CA GLY A 188 14.84 19.22 -8.58
C GLY A 188 16.13 20.00 -8.35
N LYS A 189 16.57 20.11 -7.08
CA LYS A 189 17.98 20.28 -6.74
C LYS A 189 18.56 18.88 -6.60
N LEU A 190 18.81 18.21 -7.72
CA LEU A 190 19.64 17.01 -7.71
C LEU A 190 21.06 17.46 -7.34
N SER A 191 21.57 17.03 -6.19
CA SER A 191 23.02 17.03 -5.99
C SER A 191 23.61 16.17 -7.10
N GLY A 192 24.64 16.63 -7.82
CA GLY A 192 25.19 15.93 -9.00
C GLY A 192 25.42 14.43 -8.77
N HIS A 193 25.77 14.03 -7.53
CA HIS A 193 25.97 12.64 -7.13
C HIS A 193 24.75 11.70 -7.28
N LEU A 194 23.50 12.21 -7.28
CA LEU A 194 22.29 11.40 -7.47
C LEU A 194 21.80 11.35 -8.93
N GLN A 195 22.18 12.32 -9.76
CA GLN A 195 21.94 12.24 -11.21
C GLN A 195 22.72 11.07 -11.80
N ASP A 196 23.98 10.90 -11.36
CA ASP A 196 24.86 9.83 -11.83
C ASP A 196 24.45 8.42 -11.35
N LEU A 197 23.63 8.31 -10.29
CA LEU A 197 23.21 7.03 -9.71
C LEU A 197 21.82 6.55 -10.17
N PHE A 198 20.95 7.44 -10.64
CA PHE A 198 19.56 7.10 -11.00
C PHE A 198 19.24 7.26 -12.50
N PHE A 199 20.07 7.96 -13.27
CA PHE A 199 19.84 8.24 -14.69
C PHE A 199 20.98 7.77 -15.60
N VAL A 200 21.53 6.57 -15.33
CA VAL A 200 22.35 5.81 -16.29
C VAL A 200 21.57 4.61 -16.78
#